data_AF-A0A957Z338-F1
#
_entry.id   AF-A0A957Z338-F1
#
_cell.length_a   1.000
_cell.length_b   1.000
_cell.length_c   1.000
_cell.angle_alpha   90.00
_cell.angle_beta   90.00
_cell.angle_gamma   90.00
#
_symmetry.space_group_name_H-M   'P 1'
#
loop_
_entity.id
_entity.type
_entity.pdbx_description
1 polymer ?
#
loop_
_entity_poly.entity_id
_entity_poly.type
_entity_poly.pdbx_seq_one_letter_code
_entity_poly.pdbx_strand_id
1 'polypeptide(L)'
;SFISRLWTIATVNSRNPGNGDPFYYHAQANMIADGVGFGEPIRWLTEGRFVASAIHPPLFTLWLTPASLLGARGYLSHKTMAIFAGVAVVVVAALLAKRIAGPRAGLIAAGAMALYPNLVVIDGTLWPEGLYTAMVGVALVAAYRWRQAPTNWGAVLIGASIGAAVLARGEAILMLGFLCLPLVIGAARRGQPWFRSGVLMGVSAVLVIAPWTIRNFVQFEKKVPISTNSDEVLYYANCEDVYSGPLIGYWSFNCQQRERQRRVDQGLPADPPGDESERAAGWGELGREYALSHKDRWPSVAIARITRAWDLQHSETTARVLQYEGRPHNWSVWGYRAMRAMILPAIAGMWVLRRRGVVIWPLVSMLAMVTVTAV
;
A
#
# COMPACT_ATOMS: atom_id res chain seq x y z
N SER A 1 -12.23 -3.72 16.02
CA SER A 1 -11.93 -4.97 16.74
C SER A 1 -12.03 -6.11 15.75
N PHE A 2 -11.78 -7.36 16.15
CA PHE A 2 -12.08 -8.53 15.32
C PHE A 2 -13.59 -8.61 15.01
N ILE A 3 -14.43 -8.41 16.04
CA ILE A 3 -15.90 -8.47 15.92
C ILE A 3 -16.44 -7.43 14.93
N SER A 4 -15.96 -6.18 14.98
CA SER A 4 -16.45 -5.14 14.04
C SER A 4 -16.13 -5.48 12.59
N ARG A 5 -15.00 -6.14 12.33
CA ARG A 5 -14.59 -6.58 10.99
C ARG A 5 -15.32 -7.84 10.54
N LEU A 6 -15.58 -8.78 11.46
CA LEU A 6 -16.41 -9.94 11.15
C LEU A 6 -17.83 -9.52 10.79
N TRP A 7 -18.37 -8.54 11.51
CA TRP A 7 -19.66 -7.94 11.21
C TRP A 7 -19.68 -7.27 9.81
N THR A 8 -18.63 -6.57 9.40
CA THR A 8 -18.59 -5.99 8.05
C THR A 8 -18.52 -7.05 6.95
N ILE A 9 -17.85 -8.19 7.16
CA ILE A 9 -17.93 -9.31 6.20
C ILE A 9 -19.38 -9.79 6.06
N ALA A 10 -20.10 -9.96 7.17
CA ALA A 10 -21.47 -10.47 7.16
C ALA A 10 -22.49 -9.49 6.56
N THR A 11 -22.26 -8.18 6.66
CA THR A 11 -23.29 -7.17 6.37
C THR A 11 -22.93 -6.24 5.20
N VAL A 12 -21.68 -5.78 5.14
CA VAL A 12 -21.23 -4.71 4.22
C VAL A 12 -20.53 -5.30 3.00
N ASN A 13 -19.65 -6.28 3.22
CA ASN A 13 -18.82 -6.95 2.22
C ASN A 13 -19.27 -8.41 2.02
N SER A 14 -20.59 -8.63 2.06
CA SER A 14 -21.20 -9.96 1.92
C SER A 14 -21.03 -10.53 0.51
N ARG A 15 -20.91 -9.65 -0.50
CA ARG A 15 -20.55 -10.05 -1.86
C ARG A 15 -19.06 -10.30 -1.96
N ASN A 16 -18.69 -11.39 -2.63
CA ASN A 16 -17.30 -11.68 -2.92
C ASN A 16 -16.85 -10.89 -4.16
N PRO A 17 -15.63 -10.35 -4.16
CA PRO A 17 -15.11 -9.63 -5.32
C PRO A 17 -14.84 -10.60 -6.46
N GLY A 18 -15.49 -10.38 -7.61
CA GLY A 18 -15.34 -11.20 -8.82
C GLY A 18 -14.31 -10.68 -9.81
N ASN A 19 -13.70 -9.53 -9.54
CA ASN A 19 -12.72 -8.87 -10.40
C ASN A 19 -11.76 -7.99 -9.58
N GLY A 20 -10.79 -7.37 -10.27
CA GLY A 20 -9.80 -6.46 -9.69
C GLY A 20 -8.81 -7.14 -8.75
N ASP A 21 -8.04 -6.31 -8.04
CA ASP A 21 -6.98 -6.75 -7.12
C ASP A 21 -7.48 -7.75 -6.05
N PRO A 22 -8.66 -7.57 -5.42
CA PRO A 22 -9.15 -8.54 -4.45
C PRO A 22 -9.36 -9.96 -4.98
N PHE A 23 -9.88 -10.09 -6.21
CA PHE A 23 -9.99 -11.38 -6.89
C PHE A 23 -8.60 -11.94 -7.19
N TYR A 24 -7.70 -11.08 -7.66
CA TYR A 24 -6.33 -11.44 -8.01
C TYR A 24 -5.59 -12.07 -6.81
N TYR A 25 -5.61 -11.42 -5.65
CA TYR A 25 -4.97 -11.93 -4.43
C TYR A 25 -5.56 -13.26 -3.97
N HIS A 26 -6.89 -13.39 -4.00
CA HIS A 26 -7.59 -14.61 -3.64
C HIS A 26 -7.20 -15.78 -4.55
N ALA A 27 -7.30 -15.57 -5.87
CA ALA A 27 -7.04 -16.60 -6.86
C ALA A 27 -5.56 -16.99 -6.88
N GLN A 28 -4.64 -16.02 -6.81
CA GLN A 28 -3.21 -16.28 -6.80
C GLN A 28 -2.77 -17.02 -5.53
N ALA A 29 -3.38 -16.75 -4.36
CA ALA A 29 -3.09 -17.50 -3.13
C ALA A 29 -3.47 -18.98 -3.26
N ASN A 30 -4.60 -19.28 -3.91
CA ASN A 30 -5.01 -20.65 -4.24
C ASN A 30 -4.07 -21.29 -5.27
N MET A 31 -3.68 -20.57 -6.33
CA MET A 31 -2.70 -21.04 -7.31
C MET A 31 -1.36 -21.42 -6.68
N ILE A 32 -0.85 -20.63 -5.74
CA ILE A 32 0.38 -20.97 -5.00
C ILE A 32 0.18 -22.23 -4.18
N ALA A 33 -0.96 -22.39 -3.51
CA ALA A 33 -1.27 -23.59 -2.74
C ALA A 33 -1.43 -24.85 -3.63
N ASP A 34 -1.78 -24.67 -4.90
CA ASP A 34 -1.84 -25.73 -5.92
C ASP A 34 -0.50 -26.01 -6.60
N GLY A 35 0.58 -25.32 -6.20
CA GLY A 35 1.91 -25.50 -6.79
C GLY A 35 2.11 -24.83 -8.15
N VAL A 36 1.15 -24.01 -8.60
CA VAL A 36 1.23 -23.27 -9.87
C VAL A 36 2.23 -22.11 -9.78
N GLY A 37 2.35 -21.49 -8.60
CA GLY A 37 3.22 -20.34 -8.37
C GLY A 37 2.53 -19.00 -8.64
N PHE A 38 3.30 -17.91 -8.76
CA PHE A 38 2.72 -16.58 -9.00
C PHE A 38 2.58 -16.32 -10.50
N GLY A 39 1.45 -16.78 -11.03
CA GLY A 39 0.99 -16.46 -12.37
C GLY A 39 -0.17 -15.47 -12.35
N GLU A 40 -0.55 -15.03 -13.55
CA GLU A 40 -1.75 -14.23 -13.80
C GLU A 40 -3.00 -15.14 -13.67
N PRO A 41 -3.87 -14.89 -12.67
CA PRO A 41 -4.97 -15.78 -12.35
C PRO A 41 -6.06 -15.86 -13.41
N ILE A 42 -6.34 -14.78 -14.15
CA ILE A 42 -7.42 -14.81 -15.15
C ILE A 42 -7.04 -15.78 -16.28
N ARG A 43 -5.85 -15.65 -16.87
CA ARG A 43 -5.28 -16.55 -17.88
C ARG A 43 -5.21 -17.99 -17.39
N TRP A 44 -4.82 -18.19 -16.14
CA TRP A 44 -4.79 -19.54 -15.57
C TRP A 44 -6.19 -20.15 -15.47
N LEU A 45 -7.16 -19.42 -14.92
CA LEU A 45 -8.51 -19.93 -14.66
C LEU A 45 -9.37 -20.06 -15.93
N THR A 46 -9.16 -19.20 -16.93
CA THR A 46 -9.97 -19.22 -18.18
C THR A 46 -9.32 -20.03 -19.30
N GLU A 47 -7.98 -20.07 -19.37
CA GLU A 47 -7.24 -20.69 -20.48
C GLU A 47 -6.38 -21.88 -20.04
N GLY A 48 -6.21 -22.13 -18.73
CA GLY A 48 -5.25 -23.13 -18.23
C GLY A 48 -3.78 -22.77 -18.51
N ARG A 49 -3.52 -21.51 -18.89
CA ARG A 49 -2.20 -21.05 -19.33
C ARG A 49 -1.49 -20.33 -18.20
N PHE A 50 -0.34 -20.86 -17.79
CA PHE A 50 0.55 -20.15 -16.87
C PHE A 50 1.23 -18.98 -17.59
N VAL A 51 1.02 -17.78 -17.06
CA VAL A 51 1.73 -16.56 -17.46
C VAL A 51 2.31 -15.97 -16.17
N ALA A 52 3.63 -15.91 -16.05
CA ALA A 52 4.26 -15.35 -14.87
C ALA A 52 3.85 -13.89 -14.66
N SER A 53 3.61 -13.52 -13.41
CA SER A 53 3.18 -12.16 -13.07
C SER A 53 3.88 -11.60 -11.83
N ALA A 54 4.19 -10.31 -11.90
CA ALA A 54 4.64 -9.47 -10.79
C ALA A 54 3.81 -8.18 -10.69
N ILE A 55 2.56 -8.20 -11.15
CA ILE A 55 1.66 -7.05 -11.05
C ILE A 55 1.47 -6.61 -9.61
N HIS A 56 1.37 -7.53 -8.65
CA HIS A 56 1.35 -7.19 -7.22
C HIS A 56 2.59 -7.66 -6.48
N PRO A 57 3.08 -6.88 -5.49
CA PRO A 57 4.03 -7.37 -4.51
C PRO A 57 3.48 -8.60 -3.74
N PRO A 58 4.35 -9.53 -3.31
CA PRO A 58 3.92 -10.89 -2.97
C PRO A 58 3.38 -11.04 -1.55
N LEU A 59 3.64 -10.11 -0.64
CA LEU A 59 3.44 -10.34 0.79
C LEU A 59 1.97 -10.62 1.13
N PHE A 60 1.05 -9.90 0.50
CA PHE A 60 -0.37 -10.09 0.81
C PHE A 60 -0.89 -11.42 0.26
N THR A 61 -0.53 -11.80 -0.98
CA THR A 61 -0.85 -13.14 -1.50
C THR A 61 -0.27 -14.23 -0.60
N LEU A 62 1.01 -14.11 -0.22
CA LEU A 62 1.69 -15.05 0.69
C LEU A 62 1.07 -15.09 2.09
N TRP A 63 0.49 -13.99 2.55
CA TRP A 63 -0.25 -13.95 3.81
C TRP A 63 -1.56 -14.76 3.75
N LEU A 64 -2.20 -14.82 2.58
CA LEU A 64 -3.42 -15.60 2.37
C LEU A 64 -3.14 -17.09 2.13
N THR A 65 -2.00 -17.42 1.50
CA THR A 65 -1.61 -18.79 1.11
C THR A 65 -1.72 -19.85 2.23
N PRO A 66 -1.34 -19.60 3.50
CA PRO A 66 -1.47 -20.60 4.57
C PRO A 66 -2.89 -21.14 4.74
N ALA A 67 -3.92 -20.29 4.58
CA ALA A 67 -5.31 -20.76 4.67
C ALA A 67 -5.63 -21.71 3.50
N SER A 68 -5.18 -21.40 2.30
CA SER A 68 -5.37 -22.25 1.10
C SER A 68 -4.63 -23.58 1.20
N LEU A 69 -3.40 -23.59 1.74
CA LEU A 69 -2.61 -24.81 1.98
C LEU A 69 -3.30 -25.75 2.98
N LEU A 70 -4.01 -25.20 3.96
CA LEU A 70 -4.82 -25.96 4.92
C LEU A 70 -6.20 -26.37 4.38
N GLY A 71 -6.47 -26.14 3.09
CA GLY A 71 -7.75 -26.48 2.45
C GLY A 71 -8.85 -25.42 2.61
N ALA A 72 -8.63 -24.36 3.40
CA ALA A 72 -9.55 -23.25 3.55
C ALA A 72 -9.38 -22.25 2.40
N ARG A 73 -9.91 -22.60 1.22
CA ARG A 73 -9.67 -21.92 -0.07
C ARG A 73 -10.70 -20.86 -0.47
N GLY A 74 -11.75 -20.66 0.33
CA GLY A 74 -12.85 -19.74 0.01
C GLY A 74 -12.56 -18.28 0.36
N TYR A 75 -13.38 -17.36 -0.15
CA TYR A 75 -13.26 -15.94 0.22
C TYR A 75 -13.40 -15.68 1.72
N LEU A 76 -14.21 -16.46 2.43
CA LEU A 76 -14.41 -16.26 3.87
C LEU A 76 -13.10 -16.48 4.65
N SER A 77 -12.32 -17.51 4.33
CA SER A 77 -11.06 -17.79 5.01
C SER A 77 -10.01 -16.72 4.70
N HIS A 78 -9.90 -16.29 3.44
CA HIS A 78 -8.99 -15.20 3.07
C HIS A 78 -9.40 -13.87 3.68
N LYS A 79 -10.71 -13.54 3.71
CA LYS A 79 -11.20 -12.33 4.38
C LYS A 79 -10.89 -12.40 5.89
N THR A 80 -10.97 -13.59 6.50
CA THR A 80 -10.55 -13.79 7.91
C THR A 80 -9.04 -13.55 8.09
N MET A 81 -8.20 -13.98 7.15
CA MET A 81 -6.76 -13.67 7.16
C MET A 81 -6.51 -12.15 7.05
N ALA A 82 -7.25 -11.45 6.20
CA ALA A 82 -7.19 -9.99 6.11
C ALA A 82 -7.64 -9.31 7.43
N ILE A 83 -8.65 -9.86 8.12
CA ILE A 83 -9.04 -9.38 9.46
C ILE A 83 -7.89 -9.51 10.47
N PHE A 84 -7.12 -10.59 10.45
CA PHE A 84 -5.97 -10.73 11.35
C PHE A 84 -4.92 -9.63 11.09
N ALA A 85 -4.66 -9.30 9.83
CA ALA A 85 -3.80 -8.16 9.48
C ALA A 85 -4.39 -6.84 9.99
N GLY A 86 -5.70 -6.62 9.82
CA GLY A 86 -6.42 -5.47 10.34
C GLY A 86 -6.39 -5.34 11.87
N VAL A 87 -6.46 -6.45 12.60
CA VAL A 87 -6.30 -6.47 14.07
C VAL A 87 -4.87 -6.13 14.47
N ALA A 88 -3.87 -6.59 13.71
CA ALA A 88 -2.49 -6.21 13.93
C ALA A 88 -2.29 -4.69 13.83
N VAL A 89 -2.99 -4.00 12.92
CA VAL A 89 -3.01 -2.52 12.84
C VAL A 89 -3.48 -1.89 14.16
N VAL A 90 -4.56 -2.40 14.74
CA VAL A 90 -5.10 -1.92 16.03
C VAL A 90 -4.05 -2.09 17.14
N VAL A 91 -3.37 -3.24 17.19
CA VAL A 91 -2.34 -3.54 18.18
C VAL A 91 -1.14 -2.60 18.04
N VAL A 92 -0.58 -2.45 16.83
CA VAL A 92 0.61 -1.60 16.63
C VAL A 92 0.30 -0.13 16.88
N ALA A 93 -0.89 0.35 16.49
CA ALA A 93 -1.33 1.72 16.79
C ALA A 93 -1.46 1.95 18.30
N ALA A 94 -2.04 0.99 19.04
CA ALA A 94 -2.16 1.06 20.48
C ALA A 94 -0.78 1.08 21.18
N LEU A 95 0.15 0.22 20.74
CA LEU A 95 1.51 0.16 21.26
C LEU A 95 2.29 1.45 20.98
N LEU A 96 2.14 2.00 19.77
CA LEU A 96 2.76 3.25 19.37
C LEU A 96 2.24 4.42 20.20
N ALA A 97 0.93 4.61 20.28
CA ALA A 97 0.31 5.67 21.06
C ALA A 97 0.60 5.53 22.56
N LYS A 98 0.58 4.31 23.10
CA LYS A 98 0.99 4.02 24.48
C LYS A 98 2.40 4.50 24.77
N ARG A 99 3.33 4.28 23.83
CA ARG A 99 4.73 4.65 24.00
C ARG A 99 4.95 6.15 23.92
N ILE A 100 4.17 6.85 23.10
CA ILE A 100 4.31 8.29 22.85
C ILE A 100 3.63 9.12 23.94
N ALA A 101 2.44 8.72 24.38
CA ALA A 101 1.57 9.54 25.23
C ALA A 101 0.94 8.77 26.42
N GLY A 102 1.39 7.55 26.69
CA GLY A 102 0.99 6.76 27.87
C GLY A 102 -0.23 5.85 27.65
N PRO A 103 -0.60 5.02 28.65
CA PRO A 103 -1.57 3.94 28.50
C PRO A 103 -2.94 4.38 27.97
N ARG A 104 -3.45 5.54 28.41
CA ARG A 104 -4.75 6.07 27.96
C ARG A 104 -4.75 6.38 26.46
N ALA A 105 -3.67 6.98 25.94
CA ALA A 105 -3.53 7.25 24.52
C ALA A 105 -3.51 5.95 23.70
N GLY A 106 -2.88 4.89 24.22
CA GLY A 106 -2.92 3.55 23.63
C GLY A 106 -4.33 3.00 23.50
N LEU A 107 -5.15 3.09 24.55
CA LEU A 107 -6.54 2.62 24.52
C LEU A 107 -7.42 3.44 23.57
N ILE A 108 -7.24 4.76 23.55
CA ILE A 108 -7.96 5.65 22.63
C ILE A 108 -7.60 5.33 21.18
N ALA A 109 -6.31 5.17 20.88
CA ALA A 109 -5.85 4.79 19.54
C ALA A 109 -6.39 3.41 19.12
N ALA A 110 -6.40 2.44 20.04
CA ALA A 110 -6.98 1.12 19.79
C ALA A 110 -8.47 1.23 19.43
N GLY A 111 -9.25 1.98 20.21
CA GLY A 111 -10.67 2.22 19.95
C GLY A 111 -10.91 2.93 18.61
N ALA A 112 -10.14 3.98 18.32
CA ALA A 112 -10.24 4.72 17.06
C ALA A 112 -9.96 3.82 15.86
N MET A 113 -8.85 3.06 15.85
CA MET A 113 -8.51 2.15 14.75
C MET A 113 -9.44 0.94 14.66
N ALA A 114 -10.01 0.50 15.79
CA ALA A 114 -10.98 -0.57 15.84
C ALA A 114 -12.30 -0.23 15.11
N LEU A 115 -12.66 1.06 15.09
CA LEU A 115 -13.94 1.57 14.59
C LEU A 115 -13.81 2.44 13.32
N TYR A 116 -12.59 2.79 12.91
CA TYR A 116 -12.38 3.67 11.77
C TYR A 116 -12.92 3.04 10.47
N PRO A 117 -13.94 3.64 9.82
CA PRO A 117 -14.70 2.99 8.75
C PRO A 117 -13.85 2.45 7.60
N ASN A 118 -12.89 3.25 7.12
CA ASN A 118 -12.01 2.86 6.01
C ASN A 118 -11.18 1.62 6.36
N LEU A 119 -10.61 1.53 7.56
CA LEU A 119 -9.82 0.37 7.98
C LEU A 119 -10.67 -0.88 8.25
N VAL A 120 -11.94 -0.75 8.63
CA VAL A 120 -12.79 -1.92 8.88
C VAL A 120 -13.37 -2.49 7.58
N VAL A 121 -13.67 -1.63 6.61
CA VAL A 121 -14.22 -2.06 5.31
C VAL A 121 -13.14 -2.66 4.42
N ILE A 122 -11.93 -2.08 4.41
CA ILE A 122 -10.82 -2.51 3.54
C ILE A 122 -10.43 -3.98 3.76
N ASP A 123 -10.44 -4.42 5.02
CA ASP A 123 -10.11 -5.78 5.42
C ASP A 123 -11.13 -6.79 4.86
N GLY A 124 -12.42 -6.43 4.86
CA GLY A 124 -13.48 -7.27 4.30
C GLY A 124 -13.51 -7.29 2.76
N THR A 125 -12.79 -6.38 2.11
CA THR A 125 -12.65 -6.31 0.65
C THR A 125 -11.35 -6.93 0.11
N LEU A 126 -10.53 -7.60 0.96
CA LEU A 126 -9.27 -8.25 0.56
C LEU A 126 -8.22 -7.33 -0.07
N TRP A 127 -8.01 -6.17 0.56
CA TRP A 127 -6.98 -5.22 0.16
C TRP A 127 -5.72 -5.37 1.06
N PRO A 128 -4.49 -5.21 0.52
CA PRO A 128 -3.22 -5.36 1.24
C PRO A 128 -2.96 -4.29 2.32
N GLU A 129 -3.74 -3.19 2.32
CA GLU A 129 -3.53 -2.00 3.14
C GLU A 129 -3.47 -2.29 4.63
N GLY A 130 -4.25 -3.26 5.12
CA GLY A 130 -4.22 -3.68 6.53
C GLY A 130 -2.84 -4.26 6.91
N LEU A 131 -2.32 -5.17 6.07
CA LEU A 131 -1.02 -5.81 6.30
C LEU A 131 0.13 -4.81 6.14
N TYR A 132 0.07 -3.97 5.11
CA TYR A 132 1.00 -2.88 4.88
C TYR A 132 1.09 -1.95 6.10
N THR A 133 -0.06 -1.49 6.59
CA THR A 133 -0.15 -0.57 7.73
C THR A 133 0.39 -1.21 9.01
N ALA A 134 0.14 -2.52 9.22
CA ALA A 134 0.69 -3.25 10.34
C ALA A 134 2.23 -3.27 10.31
N MET A 135 2.84 -3.56 9.15
CA MET A 135 4.30 -3.59 9.00
C MET A 135 4.93 -2.20 9.21
N VAL A 136 4.32 -1.14 8.67
CA VAL A 136 4.75 0.25 8.94
C VAL A 136 4.63 0.57 10.44
N GLY A 137 3.55 0.16 11.09
CA GLY A 137 3.36 0.34 12.53
C GLY A 137 4.41 -0.38 13.36
N VAL A 138 4.80 -1.62 13.00
CA VAL A 138 5.91 -2.34 13.65
C VAL A 138 7.22 -1.57 13.48
N ALA A 139 7.53 -1.09 12.27
CA ALA A 139 8.73 -0.28 12.01
C ALA A 139 8.77 0.98 12.89
N LEU A 140 7.65 1.67 13.07
CA LEU A 140 7.56 2.85 13.94
C LEU A 140 7.72 2.52 15.42
N VAL A 141 7.01 1.49 15.92
CA VAL A 141 7.15 1.04 17.31
C VAL A 141 8.61 0.65 17.59
N ALA A 142 9.24 -0.08 16.67
CA ALA A 142 10.64 -0.46 16.74
C ALA A 142 11.57 0.76 16.69
N ALA A 143 11.30 1.76 15.84
CA ALA A 143 12.06 3.00 15.76
C ALA A 143 12.06 3.79 17.07
N TYR A 144 10.88 3.94 17.72
CA TYR A 144 10.79 4.59 19.03
C TYR A 144 11.49 3.80 20.13
N ARG A 145 11.46 2.46 20.09
CA ARG A 145 12.21 1.60 21.01
C ARG A 145 13.72 1.77 20.83
N TRP A 146 14.17 1.60 19.59
CA TRP A 146 15.57 1.64 19.21
C TRP A 146 16.20 3.01 19.49
N ARG A 147 15.47 4.11 19.30
CA ARG A 147 15.97 5.45 19.63
C ARG A 147 16.33 5.60 21.11
N GLN A 148 15.57 4.97 22.02
CA GLN A 148 15.81 5.02 23.45
C GLN A 148 16.94 4.08 23.86
N ALA A 149 16.94 2.86 23.31
CA ALA A 149 17.95 1.83 23.57
C ALA A 149 18.36 1.18 22.23
N PRO A 150 19.44 1.69 21.58
CA PRO A 150 19.91 1.13 20.32
C PRO A 150 20.39 -0.30 20.49
N THR A 151 19.78 -1.21 19.75
CA THR A 151 20.14 -2.63 19.74
C THR A 151 20.20 -3.14 18.30
N ASN A 152 21.03 -4.16 18.05
CA ASN A 152 21.12 -4.79 16.73
C ASN A 152 19.77 -5.37 16.30
N TRP A 153 19.07 -6.06 17.21
CA TRP A 153 17.74 -6.60 16.96
C TRP A 153 16.71 -5.52 16.65
N GLY A 154 16.76 -4.36 17.31
CA GLY A 154 15.88 -3.24 16.99
C GLY A 154 16.13 -2.70 15.57
N ALA A 155 17.41 -2.59 15.15
CA ALA A 155 17.77 -2.17 13.80
C ALA A 155 17.30 -3.17 12.73
N VAL A 156 17.50 -4.47 12.98
CA VAL A 156 17.01 -5.55 12.11
C VAL A 156 15.49 -5.54 12.01
N LEU A 157 14.78 -5.37 13.13
CA LEU A 157 13.31 -5.32 13.13
C LEU A 157 12.78 -4.14 12.32
N ILE A 158 13.42 -2.96 12.41
CA ILE A 158 13.05 -1.78 11.61
C ILE A 158 13.21 -2.08 10.12
N GLY A 159 14.39 -2.55 9.71
CA GLY A 159 14.67 -2.83 8.31
C GLY A 159 13.82 -3.96 7.73
N ALA A 160 13.70 -5.08 8.45
CA ALA A 160 12.87 -6.21 8.03
C ALA A 160 11.38 -5.84 7.91
N SER A 161 10.85 -5.01 8.83
CA SER A 161 9.45 -4.55 8.75
C SER A 161 9.23 -3.59 7.58
N ILE A 162 10.20 -2.73 7.27
CA ILE A 162 10.14 -1.89 6.05
C ILE A 162 10.22 -2.76 4.80
N GLY A 163 11.12 -3.75 4.76
CA GLY A 163 11.21 -4.71 3.65
C GLY A 163 9.90 -5.48 3.44
N ALA A 164 9.25 -5.92 4.52
CA ALA A 164 7.93 -6.54 4.46
C ALA A 164 6.87 -5.54 3.95
N ALA A 165 6.86 -4.30 4.43
CA ALA A 165 5.96 -3.27 3.93
C ALA A 165 6.15 -3.00 2.42
N VAL A 166 7.39 -3.00 1.92
CA VAL A 166 7.71 -2.89 0.48
C VAL A 166 7.11 -4.05 -0.32
N LEU A 167 7.18 -5.27 0.22
CA LEU A 167 6.57 -6.45 -0.40
C LEU A 167 5.04 -6.50 -0.29
N ALA A 168 4.40 -5.59 0.46
CA ALA A 168 2.96 -5.36 0.37
C ALA A 168 2.64 -4.22 -0.60
N ARG A 169 3.38 -3.11 -0.53
CA ARG A 169 3.22 -1.93 -1.38
C ARG A 169 4.57 -1.24 -1.60
N GLY A 170 4.96 -1.05 -2.86
CA GLY A 170 6.33 -0.66 -3.24
C GLY A 170 6.79 0.69 -2.68
N GLU A 171 5.86 1.63 -2.45
CA GLU A 171 6.17 2.97 -1.93
C GLU A 171 6.79 2.98 -0.52
N ALA A 172 6.63 1.90 0.25
CA ALA A 172 7.26 1.77 1.57
C ALA A 172 8.78 1.88 1.53
N ILE A 173 9.42 1.75 0.36
CA ILE A 173 10.87 1.90 0.20
C ILE A 173 11.34 3.29 0.63
N LEU A 174 10.48 4.31 0.47
CA LEU A 174 10.73 5.67 0.92
C LEU A 174 10.91 5.78 2.44
N MET A 175 10.42 4.81 3.23
CA MET A 175 10.66 4.77 4.67
C MET A 175 12.15 4.55 5.01
N LEU A 176 12.95 3.94 4.13
CA LEU A 176 14.41 3.89 4.35
C LEU A 176 15.01 5.31 4.37
N GLY A 177 14.53 6.18 3.49
CA GLY A 177 14.93 7.59 3.44
C GLY A 177 14.28 8.42 4.56
N PHE A 178 12.96 8.37 4.71
CA PHE A 178 12.25 9.25 5.66
C PHE A 178 12.32 8.79 7.11
N LEU A 179 12.52 7.49 7.38
CA LEU A 179 12.62 6.94 8.74
C LEU A 179 14.07 6.59 9.12
N CYS A 180 14.74 5.73 8.35
CA CYS A 180 16.04 5.20 8.76
C CYS A 180 17.17 6.24 8.70
N LEU A 181 17.22 7.08 7.66
CA LEU A 181 18.27 8.09 7.54
C LEU A 181 18.27 9.09 8.73
N PRO A 182 17.14 9.70 9.15
CA PRO A 182 17.12 10.53 10.35
C PRO A 182 17.40 9.77 11.65
N LEU A 183 17.05 8.47 11.76
CA LEU A 183 17.45 7.65 12.92
C LEU A 183 18.97 7.54 13.01
N VAL A 184 19.62 7.23 11.88
CA VAL A 184 21.07 7.02 11.80
C VAL A 184 21.81 8.33 12.06
N ILE A 185 21.40 9.44 11.43
CA ILE A 185 21.97 10.78 11.69
C ILE A 185 21.79 11.16 13.17
N GLY A 186 20.60 10.94 13.72
CA GLY A 186 20.31 11.22 15.13
C GLY A 186 21.08 10.33 16.11
N ALA A 187 21.45 9.12 15.72
CA ALA A 187 22.32 8.23 16.49
C ALA A 187 23.79 8.68 16.42
N ALA A 188 24.27 9.09 15.24
CA ALA A 188 25.62 9.60 15.05
C ALA A 188 25.88 10.81 15.96
N ARG A 189 24.94 11.77 15.99
CA ARG A 189 25.01 12.95 16.86
C ARG A 189 24.99 12.65 18.36
N ARG A 190 24.56 11.45 18.76
CA ARG A 190 24.51 11.00 20.17
C ARG A 190 25.67 10.05 20.53
N GLY A 191 26.64 9.85 19.64
CA GLY A 191 27.74 8.90 19.84
C GLY A 191 27.30 7.43 19.88
N GLN A 192 26.10 7.12 19.36
CA GLN A 192 25.56 5.75 19.29
C GLN A 192 26.11 5.00 18.05
N PRO A 193 26.04 3.66 17.99
CA PRO A 193 26.58 2.85 16.87
C PRO A 193 25.74 2.99 15.59
N TRP A 194 25.79 4.18 14.99
CA TRP A 194 24.96 4.60 13.88
C TRP A 194 25.25 3.82 12.60
N PHE A 195 26.53 3.63 12.27
CA PHE A 195 26.95 2.96 11.04
C PHE A 195 26.48 1.51 11.02
N ARG A 196 26.82 0.74 12.07
CA ARG A 196 26.37 -0.64 12.24
C ARG A 196 24.84 -0.74 12.19
N SER A 197 24.13 0.17 12.84
CA SER A 197 22.66 0.13 12.87
C SER A 197 22.04 0.48 11.52
N GLY A 198 22.61 1.45 10.79
CA GLY A 198 22.19 1.78 9.43
C GLY A 198 22.42 0.62 8.47
N VAL A 199 23.58 -0.03 8.55
CA VAL A 199 23.88 -1.24 7.78
C VAL A 199 22.88 -2.36 8.11
N LEU A 200 22.61 -2.62 9.39
CA LEU A 200 21.63 -3.65 9.79
C LEU A 200 20.21 -3.34 9.30
N MET A 201 19.76 -2.08 9.36
CA MET A 201 18.47 -1.66 8.80
C MET A 201 18.43 -1.88 7.28
N GLY A 202 19.46 -1.46 6.55
CA GLY A 202 19.52 -1.61 5.10
C GLY A 202 19.58 -3.07 4.66
N VAL A 203 20.51 -3.85 5.23
CA VAL A 203 20.72 -5.26 4.89
C VAL A 203 19.49 -6.09 5.23
N SER A 204 18.86 -5.89 6.38
CA SER A 204 17.63 -6.64 6.72
C SER A 204 16.47 -6.31 5.78
N ALA A 205 16.30 -5.05 5.36
CA ALA A 205 15.31 -4.70 4.35
C ALA A 205 15.60 -5.38 3.01
N VAL A 206 16.85 -5.33 2.55
CA VAL A 206 17.30 -5.98 1.30
C VAL A 206 17.09 -7.49 1.37
N LEU A 207 17.47 -8.15 2.47
CA LEU A 207 17.30 -9.61 2.62
C LEU A 207 15.83 -10.04 2.57
N VAL A 208 14.91 -9.22 3.08
CA VAL A 208 13.47 -9.51 2.98
C VAL A 208 12.97 -9.34 1.54
N ILE A 209 13.42 -8.29 0.85
CA ILE A 209 12.96 -7.97 -0.52
C ILE A 209 13.60 -8.89 -1.58
N ALA A 210 14.87 -9.27 -1.37
CA ALA A 210 15.72 -9.89 -2.38
C ALA A 210 15.14 -11.16 -3.02
N PRO A 211 14.52 -12.12 -2.30
CA PRO A 211 13.98 -13.32 -2.94
C PRO A 211 12.96 -13.01 -4.03
N TRP A 212 12.08 -12.03 -3.80
CA TRP A 212 11.10 -11.59 -4.77
C TRP A 212 11.75 -10.88 -5.96
N THR A 213 12.67 -9.95 -5.69
CA THR A 213 13.40 -9.23 -6.74
C THR A 213 14.22 -10.17 -7.62
N ILE A 214 14.92 -11.15 -7.03
CA ILE A 214 15.69 -12.16 -7.77
C ILE A 214 14.75 -12.98 -8.66
N ARG A 215 13.62 -13.43 -8.10
CA ARG A 215 12.61 -14.16 -8.86
C ARG A 215 12.11 -13.35 -10.06
N ASN A 216 11.85 -12.06 -9.88
CA ASN A 216 11.41 -11.20 -10.98
C ASN A 216 12.50 -11.00 -12.04
N PHE A 217 13.75 -10.79 -11.64
CA PHE A 217 14.87 -10.61 -12.57
C PHE A 217 15.19 -11.86 -13.39
N VAL A 218 14.88 -13.05 -12.86
CA VAL A 218 15.01 -14.31 -13.60
C VAL A 218 13.81 -14.53 -14.53
N GLN A 219 12.63 -14.05 -14.14
CA GLN A 219 11.36 -14.37 -14.80
C GLN A 219 11.00 -13.43 -15.97
N PHE A 220 11.46 -12.19 -15.93
CA PHE A 220 11.03 -11.12 -16.84
C PHE A 220 12.20 -10.55 -17.65
N GLU A 221 11.90 -10.12 -18.88
CA GLU A 221 12.88 -9.52 -19.79
C GLU A 221 13.36 -8.13 -19.31
N LYS A 222 12.46 -7.32 -18.76
CA LYS A 222 12.81 -6.05 -18.10
C LYS A 222 13.03 -6.27 -16.60
N LYS A 223 13.93 -5.46 -16.03
CA LYS A 223 14.23 -5.50 -14.59
C LYS A 223 13.05 -4.96 -13.77
N VAL A 224 12.26 -5.87 -13.19
CA VAL A 224 11.14 -5.53 -12.29
C VAL A 224 11.57 -5.73 -10.83
N PRO A 225 11.99 -4.68 -10.11
CA PRO A 225 12.51 -4.84 -8.76
C PRO A 225 11.43 -5.31 -7.77
N ILE A 226 10.22 -4.75 -7.87
CA ILE A 226 9.12 -5.00 -6.94
C ILE A 226 7.83 -5.36 -7.68
N SER A 227 7.33 -4.51 -8.58
CA SER A 227 6.07 -4.78 -9.26
C SER A 227 5.97 -3.99 -10.57
N THR A 228 5.29 -4.57 -11.56
CA THR A 228 4.99 -3.97 -12.86
C THR A 228 3.85 -2.94 -12.79
N ASN A 229 3.00 -3.00 -11.76
CA ASN A 229 1.88 -2.07 -11.56
C ASN A 229 2.34 -0.61 -11.43
N SER A 230 3.53 -0.37 -10.88
CA SER A 230 4.10 0.99 -10.81
C SER A 230 4.22 1.67 -12.19
N ASP A 231 4.64 0.91 -13.21
CA ASP A 231 4.79 1.43 -14.57
C ASP A 231 3.44 1.53 -15.28
N GLU A 232 2.55 0.57 -15.04
CA GLU A 232 1.20 0.59 -15.64
C GLU A 232 0.36 1.77 -15.11
N VAL A 233 0.47 2.08 -13.81
CA VAL A 233 -0.20 3.21 -13.17
C VAL A 233 0.29 4.56 -13.69
N LEU A 234 1.53 4.67 -14.17
CA LEU A 234 1.98 5.91 -14.80
C LEU A 234 1.11 6.27 -16.00
N TYR A 235 0.58 5.31 -16.75
CA TYR A 235 -0.37 5.61 -17.81
C TYR A 235 -1.74 6.03 -17.25
N TYR A 236 -2.32 5.24 -16.35
CA TYR A 236 -3.64 5.53 -15.78
C TYR A 236 -3.71 6.89 -15.08
N ALA A 237 -2.61 7.30 -14.45
CA ALA A 237 -2.51 8.56 -13.72
C ALA A 237 -2.07 9.74 -14.60
N ASN A 238 -1.62 9.50 -15.84
CA ASN A 238 -1.18 10.54 -16.77
C ASN A 238 -1.87 10.40 -18.12
N CYS A 239 -3.13 10.82 -18.16
CA CYS A 239 -3.95 10.91 -19.36
C CYS A 239 -4.96 12.07 -19.25
N GLU A 240 -5.69 12.32 -20.34
CA GLU A 240 -6.65 13.43 -20.47
C GLU A 240 -7.70 13.47 -19.35
N ASP A 241 -8.29 12.31 -19.02
CA ASP A 241 -9.36 12.19 -18.02
C ASP A 241 -8.95 12.72 -16.64
N VAL A 242 -7.65 12.64 -16.31
CA VAL A 242 -7.14 12.88 -14.95
C VAL A 242 -6.24 14.11 -14.85
N TYR A 243 -6.15 14.89 -15.92
CA TYR A 243 -5.43 16.18 -15.97
C TYR A 243 -6.35 17.40 -15.87
N SER A 244 -7.67 17.17 -15.93
CA SER A 244 -8.70 18.19 -15.81
C SER A 244 -10.00 17.62 -15.25
N GLY A 245 -11.01 18.48 -15.06
CA GLY A 245 -12.34 18.06 -14.67
C GLY A 245 -12.44 17.39 -13.28
N PRO A 246 -13.53 16.65 -13.03
CA PRO A 246 -13.79 16.06 -11.71
C PRO A 246 -12.79 14.98 -11.29
N LEU A 247 -12.09 14.35 -12.23
CA LEU A 247 -11.12 13.26 -12.00
C LEU A 247 -9.67 13.74 -11.94
N ILE A 248 -9.42 15.06 -11.96
CA ILE A 248 -8.06 15.60 -11.83
C ILE A 248 -7.31 14.98 -10.65
N GLY A 249 -6.10 14.48 -10.90
CA GLY A 249 -5.26 13.85 -9.88
C GLY A 249 -5.76 12.49 -9.38
N TYR A 250 -6.61 11.80 -10.15
CA TYR A 250 -6.98 10.40 -9.94
C TYR A 250 -6.36 9.51 -11.02
N TRP A 251 -6.87 8.29 -11.21
CA TRP A 251 -6.48 7.38 -12.30
C TRP A 251 -7.71 6.97 -13.12
N SER A 252 -7.54 6.60 -14.39
CA SER A 252 -8.65 6.21 -15.28
C SER A 252 -8.30 4.98 -16.12
N PHE A 253 -8.98 3.84 -15.88
CA PHE A 253 -8.88 2.66 -16.74
C PHE A 253 -9.40 2.92 -18.16
N ASN A 254 -10.35 3.85 -18.30
CA ASN A 254 -10.93 4.19 -19.60
C ASN A 254 -9.90 4.78 -20.56
N CYS A 255 -8.89 5.50 -20.03
CA CYS A 255 -7.78 5.99 -20.85
C CYS A 255 -7.07 4.83 -21.57
N GLN A 256 -6.74 3.76 -20.82
CA GLN A 256 -6.02 2.63 -21.40
C GLN A 256 -6.90 1.85 -22.37
N GLN A 257 -8.20 1.71 -22.11
CA GLN A 257 -9.11 1.07 -23.07
C GLN A 257 -9.24 1.85 -24.38
N ARG A 258 -9.34 3.19 -24.31
CA ARG A 258 -9.39 4.02 -25.52
C ARG A 258 -8.08 3.95 -26.31
N GLU A 259 -6.95 3.94 -25.62
CA GLU A 259 -5.65 3.82 -26.29
C GLU A 259 -5.44 2.43 -26.88
N ARG A 260 -5.88 1.36 -26.21
CA ARG A 260 -5.94 0.01 -26.79
C ARG A 260 -6.72 -0.01 -28.10
N GLN A 261 -7.91 0.59 -28.11
CA GLN A 261 -8.73 0.69 -29.32
C GLN A 261 -8.01 1.47 -30.42
N ARG A 262 -7.44 2.64 -30.09
CA ARG A 262 -6.69 3.47 -31.04
C ARG A 262 -5.51 2.72 -31.66
N ARG A 263 -4.78 1.95 -30.86
CA ARG A 263 -3.66 1.12 -31.34
C ARG A 263 -4.15 0.05 -32.32
N VAL A 264 -5.25 -0.64 -31.99
CA VAL A 264 -5.88 -1.63 -32.89
C VAL A 264 -6.32 -0.97 -34.21
N ASP A 265 -6.93 0.20 -34.15
CA ASP A 265 -7.35 0.96 -35.34
C ASP A 265 -6.16 1.36 -36.24
N GLN A 266 -4.97 1.48 -35.66
CA GLN A 266 -3.70 1.74 -36.36
C GLN A 266 -2.99 0.46 -36.84
N GLY A 267 -3.62 -0.71 -36.68
CA GLY A 267 -3.03 -2.00 -37.03
C GLY A 267 -1.95 -2.48 -36.04
N LEU A 268 -1.86 -1.88 -34.86
CA LEU A 268 -0.94 -2.29 -33.79
C LEU A 268 -1.65 -3.23 -32.80
N PRO A 269 -0.90 -4.05 -32.05
CA PRO A 269 -1.44 -4.79 -30.92
C PRO A 269 -2.06 -3.85 -29.87
N ALA A 270 -3.19 -4.27 -29.30
CA ALA A 270 -3.96 -3.50 -28.31
C ALA A 270 -3.09 -3.09 -27.11
N ASP A 271 -2.39 -4.04 -26.52
CA ASP A 271 -1.36 -3.78 -25.53
C ASP A 271 0.02 -3.66 -26.19
N PRO A 272 0.97 -2.91 -25.60
CA PRO A 272 2.36 -3.01 -25.99
C PRO A 272 2.83 -4.48 -26.00
N PRO A 273 3.54 -4.92 -27.05
CA PRO A 273 3.92 -6.31 -27.21
C PRO A 273 4.97 -6.74 -26.16
N GLY A 274 5.13 -8.05 -25.99
CA GLY A 274 6.11 -8.62 -25.08
C GLY A 274 5.51 -9.25 -23.83
N ASP A 275 6.38 -9.60 -22.89
CA ASP A 275 5.97 -10.13 -21.59
C ASP A 275 5.30 -9.04 -20.72
N GLU A 276 4.89 -9.38 -19.49
CA GLU A 276 4.25 -8.41 -18.58
C GLU A 276 5.16 -7.20 -18.30
N SER A 277 6.48 -7.41 -18.21
CA SER A 277 7.45 -6.37 -17.87
C SER A 277 7.67 -5.38 -19.02
N GLU A 278 7.73 -5.88 -20.25
CA GLU A 278 7.80 -5.04 -21.46
C GLU A 278 6.51 -4.28 -21.68
N ARG A 279 5.37 -4.93 -21.46
CA ARG A 279 4.05 -4.30 -21.58
C ARG A 279 3.87 -3.16 -20.59
N ALA A 280 4.20 -3.39 -19.32
CA ALA A 280 4.14 -2.38 -18.28
C ALA A 280 5.08 -1.21 -18.59
N ALA A 281 6.32 -1.49 -19.03
CA ALA A 281 7.26 -0.46 -19.45
C ALA A 281 6.74 0.37 -20.63
N GLY A 282 6.10 -0.26 -21.62
CA GLY A 282 5.48 0.42 -22.75
C GLY A 282 4.33 1.34 -22.34
N TRP A 283 3.45 0.90 -21.42
CA TRP A 283 2.43 1.76 -20.84
C TRP A 283 3.05 2.91 -20.03
N GLY A 284 4.06 2.63 -19.22
CA GLY A 284 4.77 3.63 -18.43
C GLY A 284 5.45 4.70 -19.29
N GLU A 285 5.97 4.33 -20.45
CA GLU A 285 6.54 5.27 -21.42
C GLU A 285 5.49 6.22 -21.98
N LEU A 286 4.35 5.70 -22.42
CA LEU A 286 3.22 6.51 -22.90
C LEU A 286 2.70 7.47 -21.82
N GLY A 287 2.61 7.01 -20.57
CA GLY A 287 2.19 7.84 -19.44
C GLY A 287 3.19 8.95 -19.13
N ARG A 288 4.49 8.64 -19.19
CA ARG A 288 5.57 9.62 -19.00
C ARG A 288 5.60 10.65 -20.13
N GLU A 289 5.40 10.24 -21.38
CA GLU A 289 5.32 11.15 -22.52
C GLU A 289 4.13 12.10 -22.37
N TYR A 290 2.97 11.59 -21.97
CA TYR A 290 1.81 12.42 -21.67
C TYR A 290 2.11 13.43 -20.55
N ALA A 291 2.73 12.99 -19.46
CA ALA A 291 3.12 13.89 -18.38
C ALA A 291 4.08 14.97 -18.88
N LEU A 292 5.14 14.60 -19.59
CA LEU A 292 6.16 15.54 -20.07
C LEU A 292 5.65 16.53 -21.12
N SER A 293 4.62 16.17 -21.90
CA SER A 293 3.97 17.08 -22.85
C SER A 293 3.01 18.07 -22.19
N HIS A 294 2.55 17.80 -20.96
CA HIS A 294 1.58 18.62 -20.20
C HIS A 294 2.17 19.18 -18.90
N LYS A 295 3.44 19.61 -18.92
CA LYS A 295 4.17 20.15 -17.75
C LYS A 295 3.50 21.39 -17.14
N ASP A 296 2.80 22.17 -17.95
CA ASP A 296 2.03 23.35 -17.52
C ASP A 296 0.92 22.97 -16.52
N ARG A 297 0.37 21.75 -16.63
CA ARG A 297 -0.68 21.25 -15.73
C ARG A 297 -0.15 20.61 -14.45
N TRP A 298 1.14 20.26 -14.39
CA TRP A 298 1.71 19.51 -13.27
C TRP A 298 1.43 20.12 -11.89
N PRO A 299 1.57 21.43 -11.67
CA PRO A 299 1.26 22.00 -10.36
C PRO A 299 -0.18 21.76 -9.92
N SER A 300 -1.14 21.90 -10.85
CA SER A 300 -2.56 21.68 -10.56
C SER A 300 -2.86 20.20 -10.30
N VAL A 301 -2.28 19.30 -11.10
CA VAL A 301 -2.44 17.85 -10.94
C VAL A 301 -1.80 17.37 -9.64
N ALA A 302 -0.59 17.83 -9.32
CA ALA A 302 0.11 17.48 -8.08
C ALA A 302 -0.68 17.94 -6.83
N ILE A 303 -1.20 19.17 -6.83
CA ILE A 303 -2.05 19.66 -5.74
C ILE A 303 -3.33 18.82 -5.64
N ALA A 304 -3.96 18.48 -6.76
CA ALA A 304 -5.14 17.62 -6.77
C ALA A 304 -4.85 16.21 -6.22
N ARG A 305 -3.71 15.60 -6.60
CA ARG A 305 -3.31 14.28 -6.08
C ARG A 305 -3.04 14.32 -4.58
N ILE A 306 -2.30 15.32 -4.09
CA ILE A 306 -2.04 15.50 -2.65
C ILE A 306 -3.35 15.70 -1.90
N THR A 307 -4.21 16.61 -2.34
CA THR A 307 -5.48 16.90 -1.65
C THR A 307 -6.46 15.73 -1.70
N ARG A 308 -6.39 14.88 -2.73
CA ARG A 308 -7.10 13.60 -2.80
C ARG A 308 -6.56 12.57 -1.81
N ALA A 309 -5.23 12.39 -1.76
CA ALA A 309 -4.59 11.46 -0.83
C ALA A 309 -4.90 11.82 0.64
N TRP A 310 -5.03 13.10 0.94
CA TRP A 310 -5.41 13.62 2.26
C TRP A 310 -6.91 13.85 2.43
N ASP A 311 -7.75 13.40 1.51
CA ASP A 311 -9.21 13.57 1.55
C ASP A 311 -9.67 15.02 1.86
N LEU A 312 -8.88 16.01 1.45
CA LEU A 312 -9.15 17.44 1.64
C LEU A 312 -10.05 17.96 0.53
N GLN A 313 -9.82 17.50 -0.70
CA GLN A 313 -10.62 17.84 -1.88
C GLN A 313 -10.95 16.59 -2.70
N HIS A 314 -11.99 16.68 -3.52
CA HIS A 314 -12.47 15.62 -4.40
C HIS A 314 -12.87 14.28 -3.74
N SER A 315 -12.97 14.22 -2.40
CA SER A 315 -13.34 13.01 -1.65
C SER A 315 -14.67 12.38 -2.08
N GLU A 316 -15.66 13.19 -2.45
CA GLU A 316 -16.95 12.70 -2.94
C GLU A 316 -16.78 11.95 -4.26
N THR A 317 -16.00 12.50 -5.20
CA THR A 317 -15.66 11.82 -6.45
C THR A 317 -14.87 10.54 -6.18
N THR A 318 -13.87 10.59 -5.29
CA THR A 318 -13.12 9.39 -4.87
C THR A 318 -14.05 8.32 -4.31
N ALA A 319 -14.96 8.69 -3.41
CA ALA A 319 -15.92 7.77 -2.79
C ALA A 319 -16.92 7.18 -3.79
N ARG A 320 -17.18 7.85 -4.93
CA ARG A 320 -17.99 7.29 -6.02
C ARG A 320 -17.19 6.31 -6.86
N VAL A 321 -15.95 6.64 -7.22
CA VAL A 321 -15.13 5.75 -8.05
C VAL A 321 -14.74 4.47 -7.31
N LEU A 322 -14.45 4.56 -6.01
CA LEU A 322 -14.16 3.40 -5.16
C LEU A 322 -15.32 2.36 -5.09
N GLN A 323 -16.54 2.73 -5.47
CA GLN A 323 -17.66 1.78 -5.56
C GLN A 323 -17.40 0.69 -6.61
N TYR A 324 -16.75 1.06 -7.71
CA TYR A 324 -16.40 0.12 -8.77
C TYR A 324 -15.30 -0.87 -8.35
N GLU A 325 -14.56 -0.53 -7.28
CA GLU A 325 -13.57 -1.41 -6.64
C GLU A 325 -14.15 -2.20 -5.45
N GLY A 326 -15.47 -2.22 -5.31
CA GLY A 326 -16.16 -2.97 -4.28
C GLY A 326 -16.24 -2.28 -2.91
N ARG A 327 -15.89 -0.99 -2.79
CA ARG A 327 -16.06 -0.24 -1.53
C ARG A 327 -17.42 0.47 -1.50
N PRO A 328 -18.31 0.16 -0.53
CA PRO A 328 -19.61 0.80 -0.46
C PRO A 328 -19.50 2.32 -0.24
N HIS A 329 -20.21 3.09 -1.07
CA HIS A 329 -20.14 4.55 -1.08
C HIS A 329 -20.30 5.19 0.29
N ASN A 330 -21.37 4.81 1.01
CA ASN A 330 -21.71 5.40 2.30
C ASN A 330 -20.57 5.19 3.30
N TRP A 331 -19.89 4.05 3.25
CA TRP A 331 -18.76 3.75 4.11
C TRP A 331 -17.52 4.58 3.75
N SER A 332 -17.25 4.76 2.46
CA SER A 332 -16.21 5.69 2.00
C SER A 332 -16.51 7.13 2.45
N VAL A 333 -17.78 7.55 2.42
CA VAL A 333 -18.23 8.87 2.92
C VAL A 333 -17.99 9.02 4.41
N TRP A 334 -18.40 8.03 5.21
CA TRP A 334 -18.12 8.02 6.64
C TRP A 334 -16.61 7.99 6.93
N GLY A 335 -15.84 7.27 6.11
CA GLY A 335 -14.39 7.18 6.19
C GLY A 335 -13.70 8.52 6.05
N TYR A 336 -13.91 9.23 4.94
CA TYR A 336 -13.26 10.54 4.73
C TYR A 336 -13.77 11.60 5.73
N ARG A 337 -15.04 11.54 6.15
CA ARG A 337 -15.57 12.44 7.20
C ARG A 337 -14.89 12.19 8.54
N ALA A 338 -14.72 10.92 8.93
CA ALA A 338 -14.00 10.56 10.13
C ALA A 338 -12.54 11.01 10.05
N MET A 339 -11.88 10.87 8.89
CA MET A 339 -10.53 11.37 8.69
C MET A 339 -10.43 12.88 8.91
N ARG A 340 -11.31 13.67 8.28
CA ARG A 340 -11.37 15.13 8.46
C ARG A 340 -11.61 15.53 9.91
N ALA A 341 -12.52 14.83 10.61
CA ALA A 341 -12.78 15.07 12.03
C ALA A 341 -11.54 14.82 12.90
N MET A 342 -10.64 13.92 12.49
CA MET A 342 -9.39 13.62 13.20
C MET A 342 -8.24 14.59 12.89
N ILE A 343 -8.30 15.37 11.80
CA ILE A 343 -7.21 16.28 11.41
C ILE A 343 -6.91 17.32 12.50
N LEU A 344 -7.93 18.04 12.98
CA LEU A 344 -7.73 19.09 13.99
C LEU A 344 -7.19 18.53 15.33
N PRO A 345 -7.78 17.46 15.90
CA PRO A 345 -7.20 16.78 17.07
C PRO A 345 -5.77 16.27 16.83
N ALA A 346 -5.47 15.76 15.63
CA ALA A 346 -4.12 15.28 15.30
C ALA A 346 -3.10 16.43 15.27
N ILE A 347 -3.44 17.58 14.68
CA ILE A 347 -2.60 18.79 14.67
C ILE A 347 -2.37 19.28 16.10
N ALA A 348 -3.44 19.42 16.90
CA ALA A 348 -3.34 19.83 18.29
C ALA A 348 -2.49 18.85 19.10
N GLY A 349 -2.68 17.54 18.90
CA GLY A 349 -1.89 16.48 19.52
C GLY A 349 -0.41 16.57 19.16
N MET A 350 -0.07 16.76 17.88
CA MET A 350 1.31 16.96 17.43
C MET A 350 1.95 18.19 18.07
N TRP A 351 1.20 19.29 18.20
CA TRP A 351 1.67 20.50 18.86
C TRP A 351 1.93 20.29 20.36
N VAL A 352 1.03 19.61 21.07
CA VAL A 352 1.21 19.25 22.48
C VAL A 352 2.41 18.32 22.67
N LEU A 353 2.59 17.33 21.80
CA LEU A 353 3.75 16.43 21.84
C LEU A 353 5.06 17.19 21.63
N ARG A 354 5.09 18.13 20.67
CA ARG A 354 6.23 19.00 20.43
C ARG A 354 6.55 19.88 21.65
N ARG A 355 5.54 20.50 22.28
CA ARG A 355 5.67 21.30 23.52
C ARG A 355 6.26 20.47 24.67
N ARG A 356 5.95 19.18 24.73
CA ARG A 356 6.46 18.22 25.73
C ARG A 356 7.84 17.65 25.40
N GLY A 357 8.49 18.11 24.33
CA GLY A 357 9.80 17.59 23.90
C GLY A 357 9.76 16.17 23.33
N VAL A 358 8.57 15.65 23.00
CA VAL A 358 8.42 14.33 22.38
C VAL A 358 8.85 14.41 20.92
N VAL A 359 9.63 13.44 20.48
CA VAL A 359 10.14 13.36 19.11
C VAL A 359 9.02 12.92 18.18
N ILE A 360 8.53 13.82 17.34
CA ILE A 360 7.39 13.58 16.43
C ILE A 360 7.78 13.20 15.00
N TRP A 361 9.02 13.45 14.59
CA TRP A 361 9.43 13.27 13.19
C TRP A 361 9.23 11.82 12.66
N PRO A 362 9.32 10.71 13.45
CA PRO A 362 8.98 9.38 12.94
C PRO A 362 7.52 9.23 12.52
N LEU A 363 6.59 10.00 13.12
CA LEU A 363 5.21 10.04 12.64
C LEU A 363 5.11 10.87 11.36
N VAL A 364 5.87 11.97 11.29
CA VAL A 364 5.93 12.83 10.10
C VAL A 364 6.51 12.11 8.89
N SER A 365 7.40 11.12 9.09
CA SER A 365 7.96 10.34 7.97
C SER A 365 6.88 9.62 7.16
N MET A 366 5.82 9.14 7.82
CA MET A 366 4.67 8.57 7.12
C MET A 366 3.91 9.61 6.32
N LEU A 367 3.67 10.80 6.91
CA LEU A 367 2.97 11.88 6.22
C LEU A 367 3.76 12.37 4.99
N ALA A 368 5.09 12.48 5.13
CA ALA A 368 5.99 12.83 4.04
C ALA A 368 5.97 11.78 2.93
N MET A 369 6.08 10.50 3.28
CA MET A 369 5.99 9.40 2.32
C MET A 369 4.67 9.45 1.53
N VAL A 370 3.52 9.51 2.20
CA VAL A 370 2.20 9.57 1.53
C VAL A 370 2.10 10.77 0.60
N THR A 371 2.60 11.94 1.02
CA THR A 371 2.56 13.17 0.21
C THR A 371 3.45 13.07 -1.03
N VAL A 372 4.64 12.49 -0.89
CA VAL A 372 5.59 12.32 -2.00
C VAL A 372 5.11 11.25 -2.98
N THR A 373 4.58 10.13 -2.49
CA THR A 373 4.02 9.07 -3.34
C THR A 373 2.78 9.52 -4.11
N ALA A 374 2.05 10.51 -3.60
CA ALA A 374 0.88 11.03 -4.28
C ALA A 374 1.23 11.81 -5.56
N VAL A 375 2.45 12.32 -5.74
CA VAL A 375 2.82 13.15 -6.90
C VAL A 375 3.68 12.34 -7.85
#